data_AF-A0ABD2MAL7-F1
#
_entry.id   AF-A0ABD2MAL7-F1
#
_cell.length_a   1.000
_cell.length_b   1.000
_cell.length_c   1.000
_cell.angle_alpha   90.00
_cell.angle_beta   90.00
_cell.angle_gamma   90.00
#
_symmetry.space_group_name_H-M   'P 1'
#
loop_
_entity.id
_entity.type
_entity.pdbx_description
1 polymer ?
#
loop_
_entity_poly.entity_id
_entity_poly.type
_entity_poly.pdbx_seq_one_letter_code
_entity_poly.pdbx_strand_id
1 'polypeptide(L)'
;MSPTKNTENKTKITNFKFQKYEVKIVPRDHRLVSGLSGAAAMLCALMSLATGRLCRADTAVTAGLGGATHQLAGVGGLRPKTEAVRDARLARLVMAEANANEWHALPADVKGAVQPVFVADIHGLLAEVYEEGTAAMVVTGMICQATAKELRFPLTKCV
;
A
#
# COMPACT_ATOMS: atom_id res chain seq x y z
N MET A 1 -4.42 32.09 -18.87
CA MET A 1 -3.57 30.95 -19.27
C MET A 1 -3.71 29.88 -18.19
N SER A 2 -4.60 28.92 -18.40
CA SER A 2 -4.79 27.78 -17.49
C SER A 2 -3.84 26.65 -17.89
N PRO A 3 -3.32 25.86 -16.94
CA PRO A 3 -3.06 24.45 -17.16
C PRO A 3 -4.08 23.65 -16.34
N THR A 4 -5.05 23.02 -16.99
CA THR A 4 -5.10 21.59 -17.35
C THR A 4 -5.66 20.68 -16.25
N LYS A 5 -6.96 20.41 -16.39
CA LYS A 5 -7.68 19.13 -16.17
C LYS A 5 -7.14 18.26 -15.02
N ASN A 6 -7.63 18.50 -13.80
CA ASN A 6 -7.64 17.49 -12.76
C ASN A 6 -8.73 16.46 -13.10
N THR A 7 -8.35 15.42 -13.85
CA THR A 7 -9.21 14.26 -14.10
C THR A 7 -9.39 13.51 -12.79
N GLU A 8 -10.47 13.86 -12.07
CA GLU A 8 -10.99 13.09 -10.95
C GLU A 8 -11.44 11.69 -11.43
N ASN A 9 -10.49 10.77 -11.64
CA ASN A 9 -10.78 9.34 -11.59
C ASN A 9 -10.97 8.95 -10.13
N LYS A 10 -12.05 9.46 -9.51
CA LYS A 10 -12.53 8.99 -8.22
C LYS A 10 -12.88 7.52 -8.40
N THR A 11 -12.07 6.63 -7.82
CA THR A 11 -12.27 5.18 -7.83
C THR A 11 -13.62 4.84 -7.20
N LYS A 12 -14.68 4.86 -8.01
CA LYS A 12 -16.05 4.65 -7.54
C LYS A 12 -16.27 3.14 -7.41
N ILE A 13 -16.19 2.63 -6.19
CA ILE A 13 -16.55 1.24 -5.89
C ILE A 13 -18.07 1.17 -5.89
N THR A 14 -18.67 0.85 -7.04
CA THR A 14 -20.13 0.84 -7.20
C THR A 14 -20.78 -0.50 -6.86
N ASN A 15 -20.02 -1.59 -6.72
CA ASN A 15 -20.62 -2.92 -6.72
C ASN A 15 -20.03 -3.96 -5.74
N PHE A 16 -19.18 -3.57 -4.79
CA PHE A 16 -18.60 -4.53 -3.85
C PHE A 16 -19.49 -4.70 -2.60
N LYS A 17 -20.19 -5.84 -2.49
CA LYS A 17 -21.06 -6.16 -1.35
C LYS A 17 -20.28 -6.89 -0.24
N PHE A 18 -19.82 -6.17 0.77
CA PHE A 18 -19.15 -6.74 1.96
C PHE A 18 -20.05 -7.64 2.82
N GLN A 19 -21.39 -7.55 2.68
CA GLN A 19 -22.38 -8.24 3.52
C GLN A 19 -22.29 -9.77 3.53
N LYS A 20 -21.59 -10.37 2.56
CA LYS A 20 -21.47 -11.83 2.42
C LYS A 20 -20.10 -12.38 2.82
N TYR A 21 -19.17 -11.51 3.23
CA TYR A 21 -17.77 -11.89 3.42
C TYR A 21 -17.29 -11.55 4.82
N GLU A 22 -16.61 -12.51 5.43
CA GLU A 22 -15.84 -12.27 6.65
C GLU A 22 -14.39 -11.96 6.27
N VAL A 23 -13.90 -10.79 6.67
CA VAL A 23 -12.52 -10.37 6.40
C VAL A 23 -11.70 -10.54 7.68
N LYS A 24 -10.73 -11.46 7.65
CA LYS A 24 -9.81 -11.69 8.76
C LYS A 24 -8.42 -11.16 8.42
N ILE A 25 -7.98 -10.14 9.16
CA ILE A 25 -6.62 -9.60 9.05
C ILE A 25 -5.77 -10.28 10.12
N VAL A 26 -4.81 -11.11 9.71
CA VAL A 26 -3.91 -11.83 10.63
C VAL A 26 -2.51 -11.23 10.51
N PRO A 27 -2.08 -10.38 11.46
CA PRO A 27 -0.71 -9.90 11.47
C PRO A 27 0.23 -11.06 11.80
N ARG A 28 1.47 -10.99 11.29
CA ARG A 28 2.53 -11.96 11.59
C ARG A 28 2.82 -12.05 13.09
N ASP A 29 2.77 -10.91 13.77
CA ASP A 29 2.90 -10.80 15.22
C ASP A 29 1.94 -9.72 15.74
N HIS A 30 0.99 -10.10 16.59
CA HIS A 30 0.00 -9.20 17.15
C HIS A 30 0.59 -8.22 18.18
N ARG A 31 1.76 -8.52 18.77
CA ARG A 31 2.42 -7.66 19.77
C ARG A 31 3.02 -6.41 19.14
N LEU A 32 3.35 -6.50 17.85
CA LEU A 32 3.95 -5.43 17.06
C LEU A 32 2.91 -4.49 16.43
N VAL A 33 1.61 -4.80 16.56
CA VAL A 33 0.51 -3.98 16.04
C VAL A 33 0.01 -3.02 17.11
N SER A 34 0.88 -2.13 17.59
CA SER A 34 0.48 -1.05 18.49
C SER A 34 0.40 0.28 17.70
N GLY A 35 -0.80 0.86 17.66
CA GLY A 35 -1.09 2.16 17.04
C GLY A 35 -1.61 2.09 15.60
N LEU A 36 -2.16 3.22 15.14
CA LEU A 36 -2.77 3.38 13.81
C LEU A 36 -1.75 3.35 12.65
N SER A 37 -0.49 3.03 12.90
CA SER A 37 0.59 3.16 11.90
C SER A 37 0.51 2.21 10.71
N GLY A 38 -0.27 1.12 10.84
CA GLY A 38 -0.62 0.19 9.76
C GLY A 38 -2.00 0.41 9.15
N ALA A 39 -2.73 1.47 9.55
CA ALA A 39 -4.10 1.71 9.07
C ALA A 39 -4.14 1.96 7.56
N ALA A 40 -3.19 2.73 7.04
CA ALA A 40 -3.05 2.96 5.60
C ALA A 40 -2.78 1.67 4.81
N ALA A 41 -1.96 0.75 5.36
CA ALA A 41 -1.69 -0.54 4.72
C ALA A 41 -2.93 -1.44 4.68
N MET A 42 -3.72 -1.47 5.77
CA MET A 42 -4.99 -2.19 5.81
C MET A 42 -6.00 -1.62 4.81
N LEU A 43 -6.08 -0.29 4.70
CA LEU A 43 -6.91 0.35 3.69
C LEU A 43 -6.50 -0.05 2.27
N CYS A 44 -5.20 -0.07 1.96
CA CYS A 44 -4.71 -0.52 0.65
C CYS A 44 -5.13 -1.97 0.36
N ALA A 45 -5.02 -2.87 1.34
CA ALA A 45 -5.44 -4.27 1.19
C ALA A 45 -6.95 -4.41 0.94
N LEU A 46 -7.78 -3.67 1.67
CA LEU A 46 -9.24 -3.67 1.47
C LEU A 46 -9.63 -3.07 0.12
N MET A 47 -8.98 -1.98 -0.30
CA MET A 47 -9.23 -1.34 -1.58
C MET A 47 -8.76 -2.22 -2.75
N SER A 48 -7.63 -2.92 -2.58
CA SER A 48 -7.16 -3.95 -3.51
C SER A 48 -8.19 -5.05 -3.68
N LEU A 49 -8.72 -5.59 -2.58
CA LEU A 49 -9.77 -6.61 -2.60
C LEU A 49 -11.07 -6.11 -3.27
N ALA A 50 -11.48 -4.88 -2.98
CA ALA A 50 -12.71 -4.30 -3.50
C ALA A 50 -12.62 -3.93 -4.99
N THR A 51 -11.42 -3.62 -5.48
CA THR A 51 -11.20 -3.16 -6.87
C THR A 51 -10.56 -4.20 -7.77
N GLY A 52 -10.06 -5.31 -7.21
CA GLY A 52 -9.30 -6.33 -7.95
C GLY A 52 -7.95 -5.84 -8.47
N ARG A 53 -7.41 -4.75 -7.93
CA ARG A 53 -6.11 -4.18 -8.32
C ARG A 53 -5.02 -4.72 -7.42
N LEU A 54 -3.91 -5.16 -8.00
CA LEU A 54 -2.77 -5.68 -7.24
C LEU A 54 -1.95 -4.54 -6.65
N CYS A 55 -1.50 -4.74 -5.41
CA CYS A 55 -0.52 -3.88 -4.75
C CYS A 55 0.89 -4.36 -5.10
N ARG A 56 1.82 -3.43 -5.27
CA ARG A 56 3.23 -3.73 -5.53
C ARG A 56 3.85 -4.52 -4.38
N ALA A 57 4.59 -5.59 -4.71
CA ALA A 57 5.26 -6.42 -3.71
C ALA A 57 6.56 -5.79 -3.14
N ASP A 58 7.12 -4.79 -3.82
CA ASP A 58 8.38 -4.12 -3.47
C ASP A 58 8.24 -2.95 -2.48
N THR A 59 7.00 -2.65 -2.07
CA THR A 59 6.63 -1.40 -1.40
C THR A 59 6.06 -1.66 -0.01
N ALA A 60 6.65 -1.02 1.01
CA ALA A 60 6.10 -0.94 2.35
C ALA A 60 5.28 0.34 2.54
N VAL A 61 4.25 0.29 3.40
CA VAL A 61 3.37 1.42 3.69
C VAL A 61 3.31 1.65 5.20
N THR A 62 3.58 2.87 5.66
CA THR A 62 3.35 3.26 7.05
C THR A 62 2.74 4.66 7.14
N ALA A 63 1.48 4.71 7.55
CA ALA A 63 0.76 5.95 7.81
C ALA A 63 -0.50 5.67 8.64
N GLY A 64 -0.89 6.65 9.45
CA GLY A 64 -2.19 6.67 10.10
C GLY A 64 -3.26 7.28 9.21
N LEU A 65 -4.52 7.15 9.63
CA LEU A 65 -5.62 7.92 9.05
C LEU A 65 -5.83 9.18 9.90
N GLY A 66 -5.87 10.33 9.24
CA GLY A 66 -6.07 11.63 9.88
C GLY A 66 -7.50 11.85 10.35
N GLY A 67 -7.71 12.95 11.07
CA GLY A 67 -9.03 13.37 11.52
C GLY A 67 -9.91 13.96 10.40
N ALA A 68 -9.29 14.47 9.33
CA ALA A 68 -9.99 14.96 8.16
C ALA A 68 -10.19 13.86 7.10
N THR A 69 -11.25 14.00 6.30
CA THR A 69 -11.58 13.03 5.24
C THR A 69 -10.41 12.90 4.26
N HIS A 70 -10.01 11.66 3.98
CA HIS A 70 -8.91 11.30 3.07
C HIS A 70 -7.49 11.69 3.51
N GLN A 71 -7.31 12.36 4.64
CA GLN A 71 -6.00 12.79 5.11
C GLN A 71 -5.20 11.63 5.71
N LEU A 72 -3.90 11.59 5.42
CA LEU A 72 -2.97 10.69 6.11
C LEU A 72 -2.32 11.40 7.30
N ALA A 73 -2.16 10.65 8.39
CA ALA A 73 -1.49 11.12 9.60
C ALA A 73 -0.06 10.59 9.66
N GLY A 74 0.85 11.45 10.13
CA GLY A 74 2.22 11.08 10.43
C GLY A 74 2.30 10.03 11.54
N VAL A 75 3.32 9.19 11.46
CA VAL A 75 3.55 8.10 12.41
C VAL A 75 4.89 8.25 13.10
N GLY A 76 4.95 8.06 14.41
CA GLY A 76 6.23 8.07 15.12
C GLY A 76 7.06 6.80 14.88
N GLY A 77 8.33 6.87 15.27
CA GLY A 77 9.23 5.71 15.32
C GLY A 77 9.66 5.25 13.94
N LEU A 78 10.16 6.19 13.12
CA LEU A 78 10.47 5.89 11.73
C LEU A 78 11.77 5.11 11.55
N ARG A 79 12.72 5.22 12.50
CA ARG A 79 13.96 4.44 12.49
C ARG A 79 13.74 2.93 12.44
N PRO A 80 13.06 2.28 13.42
CA PRO A 80 12.87 0.83 13.39
C PRO A 80 12.01 0.36 12.21
N LYS A 81 11.11 1.21 11.70
CA LYS A 81 10.31 0.92 10.50
C LYS A 81 11.18 0.90 9.24
N THR A 82 12.09 1.86 9.12
CA THR A 82 13.01 1.94 7.99
C THR A 82 14.00 0.77 8.01
N GLU A 83 14.53 0.44 9.20
CA GLU A 83 15.39 -0.74 9.38
C GLU A 83 14.67 -2.03 8.99
N ALA A 84 13.42 -2.21 9.41
CA ALA A 84 12.62 -3.38 9.04
C ALA A 84 12.40 -3.50 7.52
N VAL A 85 12.20 -2.37 6.82
CA VAL A 85 12.03 -2.34 5.35
C VAL A 85 13.34 -2.71 4.64
N ARG A 86 14.45 -2.16 5.13
CA ARG A 86 15.79 -2.49 4.63
C ARG A 86 16.11 -3.98 4.86
N ASP A 87 15.83 -4.50 6.04
CA ASP A 87 16.10 -5.89 6.42
C ASP A 87 15.21 -6.87 5.62
N ALA A 88 13.98 -6.45 5.31
CA ALA A 88 13.07 -7.15 4.40
C ALA A 88 13.45 -6.98 2.90
N ARG A 89 14.48 -6.19 2.58
CA ARG A 89 14.96 -5.90 1.22
C ARG A 89 13.89 -5.31 0.30
N LEU A 90 13.00 -4.49 0.87
CA LEU A 90 12.01 -3.75 0.10
C LEU A 90 12.64 -2.48 -0.48
N ALA A 91 12.21 -2.12 -1.69
CA ALA A 91 12.80 -1.00 -2.43
C ALA A 91 12.21 0.35 -2.00
N ARG A 92 10.94 0.37 -1.58
CA ARG A 92 10.16 1.60 -1.38
C ARG A 92 9.48 1.62 -0.02
N LEU A 93 9.44 2.80 0.59
CA LEU A 93 8.69 3.07 1.81
C LEU A 93 7.78 4.29 1.61
N VAL A 94 6.46 4.03 1.57
CA VAL A 94 5.42 5.05 1.48
C VAL A 94 5.05 5.55 2.87
N MET A 95 5.08 6.86 3.06
CA MET A 95 4.86 7.55 4.33
C MET A 95 3.96 8.78 4.13
N ALA A 96 3.33 9.25 5.22
CA ALA A 96 2.65 10.53 5.21
C ALA A 96 3.64 11.69 5.01
N GLU A 97 3.23 12.78 4.36
CA GLU A 97 4.07 13.99 4.20
C GLU A 97 4.61 14.53 5.52
N ALA A 98 3.83 14.42 6.61
CA ALA A 98 4.23 14.84 7.95
C ALA A 98 5.50 14.12 8.45
N ASN A 99 5.88 12.98 7.88
CA ASN A 99 7.09 12.23 8.22
C ASN A 99 8.35 12.68 7.48
N ALA A 100 8.27 13.62 6.54
CA ALA A 100 9.43 14.06 5.76
C ALA A 100 10.57 14.56 6.65
N ASN A 101 10.26 15.39 7.65
CA ASN A 101 11.28 15.94 8.56
C ASN A 101 11.98 14.84 9.37
N GLU A 102 11.23 13.88 9.90
CA GLU A 102 11.79 12.74 10.64
C GLU A 102 12.65 11.87 9.71
N TRP A 103 12.18 11.61 8.49
CA TRP A 103 12.96 10.89 7.48
C TRP A 103 14.27 11.60 7.16
N HIS A 104 14.25 12.90 6.91
CA HIS A 104 15.46 13.65 6.59
C HIS A 104 16.48 13.61 7.73
N ALA A 105 16.02 13.63 8.98
CA ALA A 105 16.87 13.50 10.18
C ALA A 105 17.47 12.10 10.38
N LEU A 106 16.96 11.05 9.72
CA LEU A 106 17.55 9.71 9.82
C LEU A 106 18.93 9.65 9.14
N PRO A 107 19.93 8.99 9.77
CA PRO A 107 21.24 8.80 9.16
C PRO A 107 21.18 7.84 7.96
N ALA A 108 22.17 7.93 7.08
CA ALA A 108 22.16 7.26 5.77
C ALA A 108 22.25 5.72 5.86
N ASP A 109 22.88 5.21 6.91
CA ASP A 109 22.98 3.78 7.25
C ASP A 109 21.61 3.13 7.54
N VAL A 110 20.71 3.90 8.14
CA VAL A 110 19.32 3.49 8.39
C VAL A 110 18.53 3.46 7.09
N LYS A 111 18.65 4.51 6.27
CA LYS A 111 17.93 4.63 4.98
C LYS A 111 18.34 3.56 3.98
N GLY A 112 19.64 3.25 3.91
CA GLY A 112 20.18 2.31 2.93
C GLY A 112 19.80 2.69 1.50
N ALA A 113 19.28 1.73 0.74
CA ALA A 113 18.78 1.92 -0.62
C ALA A 113 17.25 2.14 -0.70
N VAL A 114 16.58 2.33 0.44
CA VAL A 114 15.12 2.48 0.48
C VAL A 114 14.73 3.84 -0.09
N GLN A 115 13.87 3.85 -1.10
CA GLN A 115 13.30 5.06 -1.68
C GLN A 115 12.12 5.56 -0.84
N PRO A 116 12.18 6.78 -0.29
CA PRO A 116 11.05 7.38 0.40
C PRO A 116 10.00 7.86 -0.62
N VAL A 117 8.72 7.62 -0.33
CA VAL A 117 7.59 8.16 -1.08
C VAL A 117 6.67 8.86 -0.08
N PHE A 118 6.46 10.16 -0.26
CA PHE A 118 5.62 10.96 0.64
C PHE A 118 4.26 11.22 0.00
N VAL A 119 3.19 10.99 0.76
CA VAL A 119 1.81 11.14 0.31
C VAL A 119 0.99 11.93 1.33
N ALA A 120 0.17 12.86 0.86
CA ALA A 120 -0.71 13.66 1.72
C ALA A 120 -2.04 12.94 2.02
N ASP A 121 -2.55 12.19 1.04
CA ASP A 121 -3.90 11.65 1.04
C ASP A 121 -3.98 10.18 0.62
N ILE A 122 -5.16 9.61 0.84
CA ILE A 122 -5.48 8.22 0.48
C ILE A 122 -5.38 8.01 -1.04
N HIS A 123 -5.69 9.02 -1.86
CA HIS A 123 -5.70 8.87 -3.31
C HIS A 123 -4.30 8.73 -3.89
N GLY A 124 -3.37 9.58 -3.46
CA GLY A 124 -1.94 9.48 -3.76
C GLY A 124 -1.35 8.19 -3.23
N LEU A 125 -1.73 7.77 -2.01
CA LEU A 125 -1.32 6.47 -1.48
C LEU A 125 -1.71 5.31 -2.40
N LEU A 126 -2.97 5.25 -2.82
CA LEU A 126 -3.44 4.18 -3.70
C LEU A 126 -2.78 4.25 -5.08
N ALA A 127 -2.49 5.45 -5.59
CA ALA A 127 -1.78 5.61 -6.86
C ALA A 127 -0.35 5.04 -6.80
N GLU A 128 0.37 5.26 -5.69
CA GLU A 128 1.75 4.79 -5.51
C GLU A 128 1.87 3.31 -5.17
N VAL A 129 0.85 2.73 -4.53
CA VAL A 129 0.86 1.33 -4.06
C VAL A 129 0.38 0.35 -5.13
N TYR A 130 -0.48 0.77 -6.05
CA TYR A 130 -0.96 -0.12 -7.11
C TYR A 130 0.07 -0.34 -8.22
N GLU A 131 0.05 -1.52 -8.82
CA GLU A 131 0.84 -1.81 -10.01
C GLU A 131 0.32 -1.02 -11.23
N GLU A 132 1.25 -0.49 -12.02
CA GLU A 132 0.94 0.12 -13.31
C GLU A 132 0.58 -1.00 -14.30
N GLY A 133 -0.65 -0.98 -14.81
CA GLY A 133 -1.13 -1.97 -15.78
C GLY A 133 -2.29 -2.86 -15.30
N THR A 134 -2.63 -2.86 -14.01
CA THR A 134 -3.87 -3.50 -13.54
C THR A 134 -5.06 -2.55 -13.75
N ALA A 135 -5.47 -2.39 -15.02
CA ALA A 135 -6.82 -1.93 -15.31
C ALA A 135 -7.77 -2.95 -14.67
N ALA A 136 -8.69 -2.46 -13.82
CA ALA A 136 -9.60 -3.28 -13.04
C ALA A 136 -10.16 -4.43 -13.85
N MET A 137 -9.77 -5.67 -13.52
CA MET A 137 -10.47 -6.86 -13.97
C MET A 137 -11.81 -6.86 -13.25
N VAL A 138 -12.78 -6.15 -13.82
CA VAL A 138 -14.17 -6.16 -13.37
C VAL A 138 -14.70 -7.56 -13.65
N VAL A 139 -14.68 -8.42 -12.64
CA VAL A 139 -15.33 -9.73 -12.67
C VAL A 139 -16.84 -9.51 -12.62
N THR A 140 -17.43 -9.15 -13.77
CA THR A 140 -18.84 -9.44 -14.03
C THR A 140 -18.87 -10.60 -15.00
N GLY A 141 -19.02 -11.80 -14.45
CA GLY A 141 -19.46 -13.00 -15.17
C GLY A 141 -18.68 -13.33 -16.45
N MET A 142 -17.46 -13.84 -16.34
CA MET A 142 -16.97 -14.93 -17.18
C MET A 142 -15.59 -15.37 -16.68
N ILE A 143 -15.43 -16.67 -16.57
CA ILE A 143 -14.15 -17.35 -16.40
C ILE A 143 -13.30 -16.98 -17.62
N CYS A 144 -12.38 -16.02 -17.49
CA CYS A 144 -11.35 -15.82 -18.50
C CYS A 144 -10.09 -16.53 -18.01
N GLN A 145 -9.98 -17.80 -18.41
CA GLN A 145 -8.71 -18.51 -18.43
C GLN A 145 -7.76 -17.85 -19.45
N ALA A 146 -7.01 -16.85 -19.03
CA ALA A 146 -5.80 -16.38 -19.71
C ALA A 146 -5.08 -15.47 -18.70
N THR A 147 -4.22 -16.00 -17.82
CA THR A 147 -2.79 -16.18 -18.12
C THR A 147 -2.16 -17.21 -17.16
N ALA A 148 -2.73 -18.41 -17.07
CA ALA A 148 -2.15 -19.54 -16.31
C ALA A 148 -0.95 -20.22 -17.01
N LYS A 149 -0.32 -19.60 -18.03
CA LYS A 149 0.69 -20.26 -18.88
C LYS A 149 2.16 -19.91 -18.57
N GLU A 150 2.46 -18.96 -17.68
CA GLU A 150 3.85 -18.66 -17.29
C GLU A 150 4.15 -18.57 -15.79
N LEU A 151 3.18 -18.87 -14.91
CA LEU A 151 3.46 -18.98 -13.48
C LEU A 151 4.00 -20.39 -13.14
N ARG A 152 5.16 -20.74 -13.70
CA ARG A 152 6.05 -21.75 -13.10
C ARG A 152 6.85 -21.06 -12.00
N PHE A 153 6.27 -20.96 -10.80
CA PHE A 153 7.06 -20.78 -9.60
C PHE A 153 7.77 -22.10 -9.29
N PRO A 154 9.11 -22.17 -9.32
CA PRO A 154 9.79 -23.30 -8.72
C PRO A 154 9.67 -23.17 -7.20
N LEU A 155 8.70 -23.89 -6.61
CA LEU A 155 8.73 -24.25 -5.20
C LEU A 155 9.92 -25.19 -5.00
N THR A 156 11.11 -24.61 -4.83
CA THR A 156 12.31 -25.37 -4.44
C THR A 156 12.74 -24.92 -3.06
N LYS A 157 12.35 -25.75 -2.08
CA LYS A 157 13.07 -26.11 -0.86
C LYS A 157 13.69 -24.97 -0.04
N CYS A 158 12.99 -24.53 0.99
CA CYS A 158 13.64 -24.19 2.26
C CYS A 158 13.65 -25.46 3.12
N VAL A 159 14.81 -26.10 3.21
CA VAL A 159 15.18 -27.02 4.31
C VAL A 159 15.76 -26.15 5.41
#